data_AF-A0A9D7F5R1-F1
#
_entry.id   AF-A0A9D7F5R1-F1
#
_cell.length_a   1.000
_cell.length_b   1.000
_cell.length_c   1.000
_cell.angle_alpha   90.00
_cell.angle_beta   90.00
_cell.angle_gamma   90.00
#
_symmetry.space_group_name_H-M   'P 1'
#
loop_
_entity.id
_entity.type
_entity.pdbx_description
1 polymer ?
#
loop_
_entity_poly.entity_id
_entity_poly.type
_entity_poly.pdbx_seq_one_letter_code
_entity_poly.pdbx_strand_id
1 'polypeptide(L)'
;MRFFLLFCSFGLLGFPSCGEKSSCVLTQDQMMEILMDVQIAETAAQSLANPVKDSVQEVYYRQIFEIHGVGEEAFKICFEELQADPERMSAVYEKIVDEMKLQGAKQLKKKEVVEEEVSD
;
A
#
# COMPACT_ATOMS: atom_id res chain seq x y z
N MET A 1 26.38 47.06 21.12
CA MET A 1 25.02 47.63 21.30
C MET A 1 24.45 47.86 19.91
N ARG A 2 23.63 46.94 19.41
CA ARG A 2 22.15 46.99 19.47
C ARG A 2 21.58 48.05 18.52
N PHE A 3 21.38 47.68 17.25
CA PHE A 3 20.14 48.01 16.52
C PHE A 3 20.07 47.25 15.18
N PHE A 4 19.85 45.93 15.23
CA PHE A 4 19.31 45.19 14.08
C PHE A 4 18.18 44.29 14.61
N LEU A 5 17.22 44.95 15.27
CA LEU A 5 15.94 44.38 15.66
C LEU A 5 14.89 45.28 15.02
N LEU A 6 14.34 44.87 13.88
CA LEU A 6 13.01 45.20 13.36
C LEU A 6 12.85 44.60 11.93
N PHE A 7 12.78 43.28 11.86
CA PHE A 7 12.06 42.55 10.81
C PHE A 7 11.15 41.51 11.49
N CYS A 8 10.35 41.99 12.44
CA CYS A 8 9.06 41.39 12.75
C CYS A 8 8.03 42.06 11.84
N SER A 9 7.02 41.31 11.42
CA SER A 9 5.85 41.74 10.64
C SER A 9 6.00 41.75 9.11
N PHE A 10 6.12 40.57 8.51
CA PHE A 10 5.28 40.29 7.35
C PHE A 10 4.64 38.91 7.48
N GLY A 11 3.42 38.95 8.03
CA GLY A 11 2.34 37.97 7.92
C GLY A 11 2.72 36.53 7.62
N LEU A 12 3.15 35.79 8.65
CA LEU A 12 2.98 34.34 8.69
C LEU A 12 1.50 34.05 8.99
N LEU A 13 0.62 34.34 8.03
CA LEU A 13 -0.76 33.87 8.04
C LEU A 13 -0.72 32.39 7.65
N GLY A 14 -0.47 31.54 8.66
CA GLY A 14 -0.75 30.12 8.54
C GLY A 14 -2.25 29.96 8.31
N PHE A 15 -2.63 29.46 7.15
CA PHE A 15 -3.94 28.87 6.96
C PHE A 15 -4.00 27.63 7.86
N PRO A 16 -4.85 27.58 8.90
CA PRO A 16 -5.23 26.29 9.43
C PRO A 16 -6.05 25.62 8.33
N SER A 17 -5.38 24.80 7.50
CA SER A 17 -6.08 23.85 6.63
C SER A 17 -6.69 22.81 7.56
N CYS A 18 -7.84 23.16 8.13
CA CYS A 18 -8.69 22.24 8.86
C CYS A 18 -9.43 21.44 7.80
N GLY A 19 -8.75 20.44 7.24
CA GLY A 19 -9.39 19.42 6.43
C GLY A 19 -10.23 18.54 7.36
N GLU A 20 -11.51 18.35 7.02
CA GLU A 20 -12.29 17.26 7.58
C GLU A 20 -11.47 15.98 7.45
N LYS A 21 -11.13 15.35 8.58
CA LYS A 21 -10.49 14.03 8.57
C LYS A 21 -11.53 13.04 8.07
N SER A 22 -11.45 12.72 6.78
CA SER A 22 -12.04 11.51 6.26
C SER A 22 -11.43 10.33 7.02
N SER A 23 -12.29 9.49 7.60
CA SER A 23 -11.85 8.31 8.34
C SER A 23 -11.71 7.11 7.41
N CYS A 24 -10.83 6.18 7.74
CA CYS A 24 -10.74 4.92 7.01
C CYS A 24 -12.08 4.17 6.96
N VAL A 25 -12.48 3.76 5.76
CA VAL A 25 -13.70 2.98 5.49
C VAL A 25 -13.43 1.50 5.21
N LEU A 26 -12.18 1.11 5.01
CA LEU A 26 -11.77 -0.26 4.71
C LEU A 26 -11.60 -1.06 5.99
N THR A 27 -12.03 -2.32 5.97
CA THR A 27 -11.73 -3.26 7.06
C THR A 27 -10.24 -3.62 7.05
N GLN A 28 -9.74 -4.15 8.16
CA GLN A 28 -8.36 -4.64 8.23
C GLN A 28 -8.08 -5.74 7.20
N ASP A 29 -9.04 -6.65 6.99
CA ASP A 29 -8.88 -7.76 6.05
C ASP A 29 -8.83 -7.26 4.61
N GLN A 30 -9.71 -6.31 4.23
CA GLN A 30 -9.66 -5.67 2.91
C GLN A 30 -8.32 -4.93 2.68
N MET A 31 -7.84 -4.21 3.69
CA MET A 31 -6.55 -3.53 3.59
C MET A 31 -5.40 -4.54 3.40
N MET A 32 -5.43 -5.66 4.11
CA MET A 32 -4.43 -6.73 3.97
C MET A 32 -4.45 -7.35 2.56
N GLU A 33 -5.62 -7.67 2.03
CA GLU A 33 -5.76 -8.27 0.70
C GLU A 33 -5.23 -7.34 -0.39
N ILE A 34 -5.58 -6.05 -0.33
CA ILE A 34 -5.08 -5.03 -1.28
C ILE A 34 -3.56 -4.89 -1.19
N LEU A 35 -3.00 -4.78 0.02
CA LEU A 35 -1.55 -4.61 0.22
C LEU A 35 -0.75 -5.83 -0.23
N MET A 36 -1.32 -7.03 -0.08
CA MET A 36 -0.70 -8.26 -0.57
C MET A 36 -0.63 -8.26 -2.11
N ASP A 37 -1.71 -7.90 -2.79
CA ASP A 37 -1.72 -7.81 -4.26
C ASP A 37 -0.78 -6.73 -4.77
N VAL A 38 -0.70 -5.59 -4.06
CA VAL A 38 0.30 -4.54 -4.33
C VAL A 38 1.71 -5.12 -4.23
N GLN A 39 2.05 -5.87 -3.19
CA GLN A 39 3.38 -6.46 -3.06
C GLN A 39 3.72 -7.48 -4.15
N ILE A 40 2.74 -8.29 -4.57
CA ILE A 40 2.92 -9.23 -5.68
C ILE A 40 3.20 -8.46 -6.97
N ALA A 41 2.43 -7.41 -7.25
CA ALA A 41 2.60 -6.55 -8.42
C ALA A 41 3.95 -5.82 -8.42
N GLU A 42 4.37 -5.26 -7.28
CA GLU A 42 5.68 -4.61 -7.11
C GLU A 42 6.84 -5.58 -7.33
N THR A 43 6.73 -6.80 -6.77
CA THR A 43 7.74 -7.85 -6.94
C THR A 43 7.83 -8.29 -8.40
N ALA A 44 6.70 -8.44 -9.09
CA ALA A 44 6.66 -8.79 -10.51
C ALA A 44 7.30 -7.68 -11.39
N ALA A 45 7.07 -6.41 -11.04
CA ALA A 45 7.62 -5.26 -11.75
C ALA A 45 9.09 -4.95 -11.39
N GLN A 46 9.66 -5.60 -10.37
CA GLN A 46 11.00 -5.27 -9.85
C GLN A 46 12.12 -5.42 -10.88
N SER A 47 11.95 -6.30 -11.87
CA SER A 47 12.92 -6.56 -12.94
C SER A 47 12.89 -5.54 -14.09
N LEU A 48 11.91 -4.62 -14.09
CA LEU A 48 11.72 -3.65 -15.17
C LEU A 48 12.62 -2.42 -14.99
N ALA A 49 13.03 -1.80 -16.11
CA ALA A 49 13.76 -0.54 -16.09
C ALA A 49 12.86 0.64 -15.68
N ASN A 50 13.42 1.62 -14.98
CA ASN A 50 12.66 2.61 -14.21
C ASN A 50 11.54 3.40 -14.94
N PRO A 51 11.61 3.85 -16.22
CA PRO A 51 10.43 4.49 -16.81
C PRO A 51 9.30 3.50 -17.15
N VAL A 52 9.66 2.26 -17.48
CA VAL A 52 8.70 1.18 -17.75
C VAL A 52 8.11 0.66 -16.44
N LYS A 53 8.92 0.56 -15.39
CA LYS A 53 8.47 0.15 -14.07
C LYS A 53 7.37 1.05 -13.53
N ASP A 54 7.58 2.37 -13.54
CA ASP A 54 6.63 3.33 -12.98
C ASP A 54 5.27 3.25 -13.71
N SER A 55 5.29 3.22 -15.05
CA SER A 55 4.08 3.09 -15.86
C SER A 55 3.34 1.75 -15.65
N VAL A 56 4.07 0.65 -15.47
CA VAL A 56 3.48 -0.66 -15.17
C VAL A 56 2.88 -0.69 -13.76
N GLN A 57 3.55 -0.09 -12.78
CA GLN A 57 3.04 0.01 -11.41
C GLN A 57 1.73 0.80 -11.35
N GLU A 58 1.63 1.93 -12.04
CA GLU A 58 0.40 2.71 -12.11
C GLU A 58 -0.79 1.87 -12.63
N VAL A 59 -0.55 1.08 -13.69
CA VAL A 59 -1.57 0.19 -14.26
C VAL A 59 -1.98 -0.89 -13.25
N TYR A 60 -1.01 -1.51 -12.57
CA TYR A 60 -1.30 -2.53 -11.56
C TYR A 60 -2.11 -1.98 -10.40
N TYR A 61 -1.77 -0.81 -9.88
CA TYR A 61 -2.49 -0.22 -8.76
C TYR A 61 -3.95 0.04 -9.13
N ARG A 62 -4.20 0.61 -10.31
CA ARG A 62 -5.56 0.81 -10.80
C ARG A 62 -6.33 -0.51 -10.91
N GLN A 63 -5.71 -1.55 -11.48
CA GLN A 63 -6.34 -2.87 -11.61
C GLN A 63 -6.62 -3.53 -10.26
N ILE A 64 -5.70 -3.42 -9.30
CA ILE A 64 -5.89 -3.94 -7.95
C ILE A 64 -7.09 -3.26 -7.30
N PHE A 65 -7.16 -1.93 -7.35
CA PHE A 65 -8.29 -1.18 -6.80
C PHE A 65 -9.62 -1.55 -7.48
N GLU A 66 -9.62 -1.75 -8.80
CA GLU A 66 -10.79 -2.25 -9.53
C GLU A 66 -11.22 -3.66 -9.08
N ILE A 67 -10.28 -4.59 -8.89
CA ILE A 67 -10.54 -5.97 -8.44
C ILE A 67 -11.19 -5.96 -7.05
N HIS A 68 -10.68 -5.11 -6.15
CA HIS A 68 -11.17 -4.99 -4.77
C HIS A 68 -12.41 -4.11 -4.64
N GLY A 69 -12.86 -3.44 -5.72
CA GLY A 69 -13.99 -2.51 -5.68
C GLY A 69 -13.74 -1.29 -4.79
N VAL A 70 -12.49 -0.87 -4.66
CA VAL A 70 -12.05 0.21 -3.78
C VAL A 70 -11.64 1.42 -4.61
N GLY A 71 -12.02 2.62 -4.15
CA GLY A 71 -11.51 3.87 -4.73
C GLY A 71 -10.11 4.17 -4.21
N GLU A 72 -9.23 4.68 -5.08
CA GLU A 72 -7.84 5.04 -4.74
C GLU A 72 -7.77 5.98 -3.51
N GLU A 73 -8.65 6.99 -3.43
CA GLU A 73 -8.69 7.92 -2.30
C GLU A 73 -9.07 7.23 -0.99
N ALA A 74 -10.00 6.27 -1.02
CA ALA A 74 -10.39 5.51 0.16
C ALA A 74 -9.24 4.62 0.67
N PHE A 75 -8.51 4.00 -0.25
CA PHE A 75 -7.29 3.27 0.09
C PHE A 75 -6.24 4.21 0.70
N LYS A 76 -5.98 5.36 0.06
CA LYS A 76 -4.98 6.33 0.52
C LYS A 76 -5.26 6.82 1.94
N ILE A 77 -6.50 7.23 2.25
CA ILE A 77 -6.90 7.65 3.59
C ILE A 77 -6.65 6.52 4.60
N CYS A 78 -7.09 5.31 4.30
CA CYS A 78 -6.87 4.16 5.17
C CYS A 78 -5.40 3.80 5.35
N PHE A 79 -4.60 3.95 4.31
CA PHE A 79 -3.17 3.66 4.34
C PHE A 79 -2.39 4.71 5.13
N GLU A 80 -2.77 5.98 5.03
CA GLU A 80 -2.24 7.07 5.87
C GLU A 80 -2.58 6.85 7.35
N GLU A 81 -3.82 6.47 7.66
CA GLU A 81 -4.21 6.11 9.04
C GLU A 81 -3.45 4.88 9.55
N LEU A 82 -3.25 3.86 8.71
CA LEU A 82 -2.46 2.69 9.07
C LEU A 82 -1.00 3.06 9.34
N GLN A 83 -0.40 3.94 8.53
CA GLN A 83 0.98 4.43 8.72
C GLN A 83 1.16 5.26 9.99
N ALA A 84 0.10 5.93 10.45
CA ALA A 84 0.13 6.70 11.69
C ALA A 84 0.14 5.82 12.96
N ASP A 85 -0.14 4.52 12.83
CA ASP A 85 -0.13 3.53 13.91
C ASP A 85 0.95 2.45 13.65
N PRO A 86 2.17 2.60 14.19
CA PRO A 86 3.27 1.67 13.95
C PRO A 86 3.00 0.24 14.40
N GLU A 87 2.28 0.04 15.51
CA GLU A 87 1.96 -1.29 16.03
C GLU A 87 1.00 -2.01 15.08
N ARG A 88 -0.07 -1.31 14.65
CA ARG A 88 -1.03 -1.85 13.69
C ARG A 88 -0.38 -2.11 12.32
N MET A 89 0.49 -1.21 11.86
CA MET A 89 1.24 -1.39 10.62
C MET A 89 2.12 -2.64 10.66
N SER A 90 2.87 -2.84 11.76
CA SER A 90 3.70 -4.04 11.95
C SER A 90 2.86 -5.31 11.91
N ALA A 91 1.72 -5.32 12.60
CA ALA A 91 0.82 -6.47 12.63
C ALA A 91 0.23 -6.80 11.24
N VAL A 92 -0.08 -5.79 10.42
CA VAL A 92 -0.54 -5.99 9.04
C VAL A 92 0.57 -6.60 8.19
N TYR A 93 1.80 -6.08 8.27
CA TYR A 93 2.92 -6.62 7.51
C TYR A 93 3.28 -8.06 7.90
N GLU A 94 3.29 -8.39 9.19
CA GLU A 94 3.54 -9.76 9.66
C GLU A 94 2.50 -10.74 9.06
N LYS A 95 1.22 -10.36 9.06
CA LYS A 95 0.17 -11.15 8.45
C LYS A 95 0.33 -11.31 6.93
N ILE A 96 0.71 -10.24 6.22
CA ILE A 96 0.99 -10.32 4.77
C ILE A 96 2.11 -11.33 4.51
N VAL A 97 3.21 -11.25 5.26
CA VAL A 97 4.34 -12.17 5.10
C VAL A 97 3.92 -13.63 5.34
N ASP A 98 3.14 -13.88 6.37
CA ASP A 98 2.68 -15.24 6.68
C ASP A 98 1.67 -15.77 5.65
N GLU A 99 0.77 -14.93 5.16
CA GLU A 99 -0.18 -15.30 4.11
C GLU A 99 0.56 -15.60 2.79
N MET A 100 1.56 -14.80 2.42
CA MET A 100 2.39 -15.06 1.23
C MET A 100 3.12 -16.40 1.31
N LYS A 101 3.67 -16.78 2.48
CA LYS A 101 4.29 -18.10 2.68
C LYS A 101 3.28 -19.22 2.51
N LEU A 102 2.09 -19.06 3.09
CA LEU A 102 1.03 -20.07 3.02
C LEU A 102 0.56 -20.27 1.58
N GLN A 103 0.34 -19.19 0.83
CA GLN A 103 -0.05 -19.24 -0.57
C GLN A 103 1.04 -19.89 -1.42
N GLY A 104 2.31 -19.53 -1.23
CA GLY A 104 3.43 -20.19 -1.91
C GLY A 104 3.44 -21.70 -1.69
N ALA A 105 3.27 -22.15 -0.45
CA ALA A 105 3.20 -23.58 -0.12
C ALA A 105 2.00 -24.30 -0.76
N LYS A 106 0.83 -23.64 -0.81
CA LYS A 106 -0.36 -24.18 -1.50
C LYS A 106 -0.13 -24.37 -3.00
N GLN A 107 0.54 -23.41 -3.65
CA GLN A 107 0.83 -23.48 -5.08
C GLN A 107 1.82 -24.58 -5.43
N LEU A 108 2.83 -24.82 -4.58
CA LEU A 108 3.77 -25.93 -4.74
C LEU A 108 3.06 -27.28 -4.69
N LYS A 109 2.22 -27.49 -3.67
CA LYS A 109 1.42 -28.72 -3.53
C LYS A 109 0.49 -28.94 -4.72
N LYS A 110 -0.15 -27.88 -5.20
CA LYS A 110 -1.02 -27.97 -6.39
C LYS A 110 -0.23 -28.38 -7.64
N LYS A 111 1.00 -27.88 -7.80
CA LYS A 111 1.86 -28.24 -8.93
C LYS A 111 2.31 -29.70 -8.88
N GLU A 112 2.68 -30.20 -7.71
CA GLU A 112 3.05 -31.61 -7.51
C GLU A 112 1.91 -32.57 -7.89
N VAL A 113 0.67 -32.25 -7.46
CA VAL A 113 -0.51 -33.06 -7.79
C VAL A 113 -0.82 -33.04 -9.29
N VAL A 114 -0.64 -31.89 -9.96
CA VAL A 114 -0.88 -31.78 -11.41
C VAL A 114 0.21 -32.50 -12.22
N GLU A 115 1.47 -32.51 -11.75
CA GLU A 115 2.56 -33.24 -12.42
C GLU A 115 2.42 -34.77 -12.25
N GLU A 116 1.88 -35.23 -11.12
CA GLU A 116 1.57 -36.64 -10.89
C GLU A 116 0.41 -37.13 -11.78
N GLU A 117 -0.68 -36.37 -11.90
CA GLU A 117 -1.84 -36.71 -12.75
C GLU A 117 -1.58 -36.63 -14.27
N VAL A 118 -0.53 -35.93 -14.71
CA VAL A 118 -0.15 -35.84 -16.14
C VAL A 118 0.86 -36.93 -16.53
N SER A 119 1.38 -37.69 -15.57
CA SER A 119 2.34 -38.77 -15.78
C SER A 119 1.73 -40.18 -15.84
N ASP A 120 0.41 -40.29 -15.65
CA ASP A 120 -0.44 -41.48 -15.88
C ASP A 120 -1.28 -41.33 -17.17
#